data_AF-K1SLH5-F1
#
_entry.id   AF-K1SLH5-F1
#
_cell.length_a   1.000
_cell.length_b   1.000
_cell.length_c   1.000
_cell.angle_alpha   90.00
_cell.angle_beta   90.00
_cell.angle_gamma   90.00
#
_symmetry.space_group_name_H-M   'P 1'
#
loop_
_entity.id
_entity.type
_entity.pdbx_description
1 polymer ?
#
loop_
_entity_poly.entity_id
_entity_poly.type
_entity_poly.pdbx_seq_one_letter_code
_entity_poly.pdbx_strand_id
1 'polypeptide(L)'
;MSFSRINEVIGMPNLIEIQKNSYNWFLDEGLREVFHDIDAIEDYTGNLSLEFVDYRLDKHPKYTIKECKERDATYAAPLYVTARLLNKSTGEVKEQEIFMGDFPLMTDSGTFISNGAERVIVSQLVRSPGVFYASSKDR
;
A
#
# COMPACT_ATOMS: atom_id res chain seq x y z
N MET A 1 43.09 9.15 -0.36
CA MET A 1 43.11 10.62 -0.20
C MET A 1 42.12 11.22 -1.17
N SER A 2 41.20 12.05 -0.69
CA SER A 2 40.26 12.79 -1.55
C SER A 2 40.89 14.12 -1.96
N PHE A 3 40.77 14.49 -3.24
CA PHE A 3 41.21 15.80 -3.76
C PHE A 3 40.09 16.84 -3.75
N SER A 4 38.96 16.55 -3.08
CA SER A 4 37.82 17.48 -2.98
C SER A 4 38.24 18.78 -2.32
N ARG A 5 37.96 19.90 -3.02
CA ARG A 5 38.22 21.27 -2.56
C ARG A 5 36.98 21.94 -1.96
N ILE A 6 35.83 21.26 -2.01
CA ILE A 6 34.55 21.75 -1.52
C ILE A 6 34.17 20.89 -0.31
N ASN A 7 33.76 21.54 0.78
CA ASN A 7 33.30 20.84 1.99
C ASN A 7 31.91 20.24 1.74
N GLU A 8 31.79 18.94 1.98
CA GLU A 8 30.50 18.24 1.98
C GLU A 8 29.75 18.63 3.27
N VAL A 9 28.66 19.38 3.10
CA VAL A 9 27.85 19.91 4.24
C VAL A 9 26.75 18.96 4.69
N ILE A 10 26.39 17.98 3.85
CA ILE A 10 25.43 16.92 4.13
C ILE A 10 26.01 15.60 3.59
N GLY A 11 25.82 14.50 4.31
CA GLY A 11 26.24 13.19 3.82
C GLY A 11 25.33 12.65 2.71
N MET A 12 25.79 11.63 2.00
CA MET A 12 24.98 10.91 1.02
C MET A 12 23.71 10.33 1.67
N PRO A 13 22.52 10.63 1.13
CA PRO A 13 21.28 10.08 1.65
C PRO A 13 21.16 8.58 1.34
N ASN A 14 20.22 7.91 2.01
CA ASN A 14 19.91 6.54 1.68
C ASN A 14 19.24 6.47 0.29
N LEU A 15 19.91 5.84 -0.67
CA LEU A 15 19.48 5.83 -2.08
C LEU A 15 18.18 5.04 -2.32
N ILE A 16 17.75 4.21 -1.38
CA ILE A 16 16.47 3.48 -1.43
C ILE A 16 15.42 4.03 -0.46
N GLU A 17 15.70 5.19 0.14
CA GLU A 17 14.83 5.83 1.12
C GLU A 17 13.44 6.13 0.54
N ILE A 18 13.38 6.60 -0.71
CA ILE A 18 12.11 6.91 -1.38
C ILE A 18 11.20 5.67 -1.42
N GLN A 19 11.76 4.50 -1.75
CA GLN A 19 10.99 3.25 -1.82
C GLN A 19 10.50 2.83 -0.43
N LYS A 20 11.41 2.84 0.55
CA LYS A 20 11.09 2.43 1.92
C LYS A 20 10.08 3.35 2.58
N ASN A 21 10.30 4.66 2.51
CA ASN A 21 9.43 5.64 3.14
C ASN A 21 8.04 5.62 2.51
N SER A 22 7.95 5.54 1.17
CA SER A 22 6.64 5.47 0.49
C SER A 22 5.86 4.21 0.88
N TYR A 23 6.53 3.07 1.01
CA TYR A 23 5.87 1.82 1.35
C TYR A 23 5.48 1.75 2.83
N ASN A 24 6.34 2.22 3.74
CA ASN A 24 6.01 2.32 5.16
C ASN A 24 4.83 3.25 5.39
N TRP A 25 4.83 4.44 4.78
CA TRP A 25 3.69 5.35 4.82
C TRP A 25 2.41 4.69 4.30
N PHE A 26 2.49 3.95 3.19
CA PHE A 26 1.33 3.24 2.65
C PHE A 26 0.78 2.20 3.63
N LEU A 27 1.65 1.46 4.32
CA LEU A 27 1.22 0.46 5.31
C LEU A 27 0.65 1.06 6.60
N ASP A 28 1.19 2.20 7.05
CA ASP A 28 0.82 2.82 8.32
C ASP A 28 -0.38 3.77 8.20
N GLU A 29 -0.48 4.50 7.09
CA GLU A 29 -1.48 5.54 6.86
C GLU A 29 -2.34 5.24 5.62
N GLY A 30 -1.69 4.96 4.47
CA GLY A 30 -2.37 4.86 3.17
C GLY A 30 -3.43 3.75 3.12
N LEU A 31 -3.20 2.58 3.72
CA LEU A 31 -4.19 1.50 3.79
C LEU A 31 -5.44 1.93 4.56
N ARG A 32 -5.27 2.66 5.68
CA ARG A 32 -6.39 3.16 6.46
C ARG A 32 -7.18 4.21 5.68
N GLU A 33 -6.49 5.12 5.00
CA GLU A 33 -7.11 6.12 4.12
C GLU A 33 -7.95 5.45 3.03
N VAL A 34 -7.40 4.43 2.35
CA VAL A 34 -8.12 3.69 1.31
C VAL A 34 -9.39 3.01 1.84
N PHE A 35 -9.34 2.39 3.03
CA PHE A 35 -10.53 1.76 3.61
C PHE A 35 -11.57 2.79 4.09
N HIS A 36 -11.13 3.95 4.57
CA HIS A 36 -12.02 5.03 4.98
C HIS A 36 -12.66 5.76 3.80
N ASP A 37 -11.96 5.87 2.67
CA ASP A 37 -12.48 6.45 1.43
C ASP A 37 -13.56 5.59 0.77
N ILE A 38 -13.58 4.28 1.07
CA ILE A 38 -14.69 3.41 0.67
C ILE A 38 -15.85 3.72 1.63
N ASP A 39 -16.77 4.56 1.16
CA ASP A 39 -18.02 4.85 1.87
C ASP A 39 -18.80 3.55 2.13
N ALA A 40 -19.73 3.61 3.09
CA ALA A 40 -20.53 2.47 3.47
C ALA A 40 -21.23 1.85 2.25
N ILE A 41 -21.02 0.55 2.04
CA ILE A 41 -21.62 -0.17 0.93
C ILE A 41 -23.03 -0.58 1.34
N GLU A 42 -24.02 0.09 0.75
CA GLU A 42 -25.43 -0.19 1.02
C GLU A 42 -26.03 -1.16 -0.02
N ASP A 43 -26.97 -1.99 0.42
CA ASP A 43 -27.79 -2.77 -0.49
C ASP A 43 -28.82 -1.88 -1.22
N TYR A 44 -29.45 -2.41 -2.28
CA TYR A 44 -30.41 -1.64 -3.09
C TYR A 44 -31.64 -1.15 -2.30
N THR A 45 -31.96 -1.77 -1.15
CA THR A 45 -33.04 -1.33 -0.26
C THR A 45 -32.61 -0.32 0.79
N GLY A 46 -31.30 -0.13 0.96
CA GLY A 46 -30.70 0.73 1.98
C GLY A 46 -30.80 0.18 3.41
N ASN A 47 -31.25 -1.07 3.59
CA ASN A 47 -31.47 -1.69 4.89
C ASN A 47 -30.20 -2.36 5.45
N LEU A 48 -29.29 -2.82 4.59
CA LEU A 48 -28.00 -3.38 4.98
C LEU A 48 -26.90 -2.39 4.60
N SER A 49 -26.04 -2.08 5.55
CA SER A 49 -24.88 -1.21 5.37
C SER A 49 -23.62 -1.95 5.80
N LEU A 50 -22.63 -2.05 4.92
CA LEU A 50 -21.32 -2.64 5.20
C LEU A 50 -20.27 -1.54 5.31
N GLU A 51 -19.60 -1.48 6.45
CA GLU A 51 -18.55 -0.51 6.77
C GLU A 51 -17.22 -1.22 7.03
N PHE A 52 -16.12 -0.61 6.58
CA PHE A 52 -14.77 -1.04 6.93
C PHE A 52 -14.32 -0.28 8.19
N VAL A 53 -14.01 -1.01 9.26
CA VAL A 53 -13.71 -0.42 10.57
C VAL A 53 -12.20 -0.32 10.80
N ASP A 54 -11.48 -1.39 10.53
CA ASP A 54 -10.04 -1.48 10.75
C ASP A 54 -9.41 -2.57 9.87
N TYR A 55 -8.08 -2.66 9.87
CA TYR A 55 -7.34 -3.73 9.22
C TYR A 55 -6.20 -4.24 10.09
N ARG A 56 -5.78 -5.47 9.82
CA ARG A 56 -4.66 -6.13 10.48
C ARG A 56 -3.82 -6.83 9.44
N LEU A 57 -2.59 -6.35 9.26
CA LEU A 57 -1.58 -7.03 8.46
C LEU A 57 -0.74 -7.93 9.37
N ASP A 58 -0.69 -9.22 9.07
CA ASP A 58 0.21 -10.14 9.76
C ASP A 58 1.67 -9.74 9.50
N LYS A 59 2.47 -9.65 10.56
CA LYS A 59 3.89 -9.28 10.44
C LYS A 59 4.76 -10.44 9.96
N HIS A 60 4.22 -11.66 9.95
CA HIS A 60 4.96 -12.87 9.63
C HIS A 60 4.58 -13.37 8.24
N PRO A 61 5.47 -13.23 7.24
CA PRO A 61 5.23 -13.81 5.92
C PRO A 61 5.23 -15.34 6.01
N LYS A 62 4.46 -15.98 5.12
CA LYS A 62 4.34 -17.45 5.06
C LYS A 62 5.67 -18.15 4.73
N TYR A 63 6.53 -17.46 3.98
CA TYR A 63 7.82 -17.96 3.53
C TYR A 63 8.88 -16.88 3.66
N THR A 64 10.13 -17.29 3.84
CA THR A 64 11.28 -16.39 3.74
C THR A 64 11.54 -15.98 2.30
N ILE A 65 12.27 -14.87 2.10
CA ILE A 65 12.68 -14.38 0.76
C ILE A 65 13.36 -15.50 -0.06
N LYS A 66 14.21 -16.30 0.58
CA LYS A 66 14.92 -17.41 -0.07
C LYS A 66 13.96 -18.50 -0.54
N GLU A 67 13.04 -18.93 0.31
CA GLU A 67 12.04 -19.94 -0.04
C GLU A 67 11.11 -19.46 -1.16
N CYS A 68 10.73 -18.16 -1.15
CA CYS A 68 9.95 -17.58 -2.24
C CYS A 68 10.66 -17.71 -3.59
N LYS A 69 11.96 -17.41 -3.65
CA LYS A 69 12.77 -17.53 -4.87
C LYS A 69 12.95 -18.99 -5.32
N GLU A 70 13.08 -19.94 -4.39
CA GLU A 70 13.27 -21.36 -4.71
C GLU A 70 12.00 -22.09 -5.16
N ARG A 71 10.83 -21.60 -4.73
CA ARG A 71 9.53 -22.27 -4.93
C ARG A 71 8.58 -21.51 -5.87
N ASP A 72 9.08 -20.52 -6.60
CA ASP A 72 8.27 -19.63 -7.42
C ASP A 72 7.10 -18.99 -6.67
N ALA A 73 7.27 -18.71 -5.37
CA ALA A 73 6.24 -18.14 -4.50
C ALA A 73 6.42 -16.62 -4.34
N THR A 74 5.39 -15.95 -3.84
CA THR A 74 5.38 -14.51 -3.57
C THR A 74 5.67 -14.24 -2.09
N TYR A 75 6.53 -13.27 -1.82
CA TYR A 75 6.84 -12.83 -0.45
C TYR A 75 5.74 -11.88 0.03
N ALA A 76 4.83 -12.43 0.83
CA ALA A 76 3.61 -11.75 1.27
C ALA A 76 3.18 -12.22 2.66
N ALA A 77 2.34 -11.42 3.31
CA ALA A 77 1.69 -11.78 4.57
C ALA A 77 0.16 -11.57 4.51
N PRO A 78 -0.62 -12.36 5.27
CA PRO A 78 -2.07 -12.21 5.33
C PRO A 78 -2.52 -10.81 5.75
N LEU A 79 -3.43 -10.21 4.96
CA LEU A 79 -4.17 -9.01 5.33
C LEU A 79 -5.59 -9.39 5.72
N TYR A 80 -5.98 -8.99 6.92
CA TYR A 80 -7.33 -9.10 7.45
C TYR A 80 -7.95 -7.72 7.55
N VAL A 81 -9.26 -7.65 7.33
CA VAL A 81 -10.05 -6.42 7.43
C VAL A 81 -11.23 -6.68 8.34
N THR A 82 -11.46 -5.80 9.31
CA THR A 82 -12.63 -5.84 10.18
C THR A 82 -13.76 -5.11 9.49
N ALA A 83 -14.79 -5.86 9.08
CA ALA A 83 -15.98 -5.32 8.46
C ALA A 83 -17.15 -5.35 9.45
N ARG A 84 -17.97 -4.30 9.43
CA ARG A 84 -19.19 -4.16 10.22
C ARG A 84 -20.39 -4.16 9.28
N LEU A 85 -21.31 -5.09 9.48
CA LEU A 85 -22.61 -5.12 8.81
C LEU A 85 -23.69 -4.61 9.77
N LEU A 86 -24.32 -3.49 9.43
CA LEU A 86 -25.47 -2.93 10.12
C LEU A 86 -26.75 -3.28 9.36
N ASN A 87 -27.70 -3.91 10.04
CA ASN A 87 -29.07 -4.05 9.57
C ASN A 87 -29.93 -2.93 10.18
N LYS A 88 -30.25 -1.91 9.38
CA LYS A 88 -31.01 -0.73 9.82
C LYS A 88 -32.46 -1.06 10.22
N SER A 89 -33.03 -2.14 9.68
CA SER A 89 -34.42 -2.55 9.99
C SER A 89 -34.53 -3.21 11.37
N THR A 90 -33.50 -3.95 11.80
CA THR A 90 -33.49 -4.63 13.10
C THR A 90 -32.63 -3.94 14.15
N GLY A 91 -31.73 -3.05 13.73
CA GLY A 91 -30.68 -2.46 14.56
C GLY A 91 -29.54 -3.42 14.89
N GLU A 92 -29.50 -4.60 14.27
CA GLU A 92 -28.46 -5.60 14.53
C GLU A 92 -27.13 -5.17 13.89
N VAL A 93 -26.05 -5.26 14.67
CA VAL A 93 -24.68 -4.98 14.22
C VAL A 93 -23.86 -6.26 14.32
N LYS A 94 -23.23 -6.65 13.21
CA LYS A 94 -22.29 -7.78 13.17
C LYS A 94 -20.92 -7.29 12.73
N GLU A 95 -19.92 -7.48 13.58
CA GLU A 95 -18.54 -7.23 13.23
C GLU A 95 -17.82 -8.55 13.01
N GLN A 96 -17.04 -8.64 11.93
CA GLN A 96 -16.26 -9.82 11.62
C GLN A 96 -14.92 -9.43 10.99
N GLU A 97 -13.87 -10.15 11.39
CA GLU A 97 -12.58 -10.11 10.73
C GLU A 97 -12.60 -11.04 9.50
N ILE A 98 -12.32 -10.48 8.33
CA ILE A 98 -12.36 -11.16 7.04
C ILE A 98 -10.94 -11.19 6.46
N PHE A 99 -10.50 -12.36 5.99
CA PHE A 99 -9.27 -12.47 5.22
C PHE A 99 -9.46 -11.82 3.84
N MET A 100 -8.75 -10.73 3.58
CA MET A 100 -8.84 -9.98 2.33
C MET A 100 -7.90 -10.54 1.26
N GLY A 101 -6.74 -11.05 1.66
CA GLY A 101 -5.77 -11.63 0.75
C GLY A 101 -4.34 -11.64 1.31
N ASP A 102 -3.42 -12.22 0.53
CA ASP A 102 -1.99 -12.12 0.82
C ASP A 102 -1.44 -10.80 0.27
N PHE A 103 -0.91 -9.96 1.15
CA PHE A 103 -0.39 -8.64 0.82
C PHE A 103 1.14 -8.70 0.63
N PRO A 104 1.68 -8.33 -0.55
CA PRO A 104 3.12 -8.38 -0.83
C PRO A 104 3.92 -7.52 0.15
N LEU A 105 5.04 -8.04 0.66
CA LEU A 105 5.92 -7.30 1.56
C LEU A 105 7.18 -6.80 0.84
N MET A 106 7.64 -5.60 1.19
CA MET A 106 8.91 -5.06 0.71
C MET A 106 10.08 -5.70 1.47
N THR A 107 11.15 -6.02 0.74
CA THR A 107 12.41 -6.52 1.28
C THR A 107 13.26 -5.39 1.85
N ASP A 108 14.31 -5.72 2.60
CA ASP A 108 15.27 -4.74 3.11
C ASP A 108 16.02 -3.97 2.01
N SER A 109 16.08 -4.51 0.79
CA SER A 109 16.68 -3.85 -0.38
C SER A 109 15.71 -2.92 -1.12
N GLY A 110 14.45 -2.80 -0.68
CA GLY A 110 13.44 -1.96 -1.34
C GLY A 110 12.81 -2.62 -2.57
N THR A 111 12.84 -3.95 -2.64
CA THR A 111 12.30 -4.75 -3.74
C THR A 111 11.13 -5.63 -3.26
N PHE A 112 10.47 -6.32 -4.19
CA PHE A 112 9.42 -7.30 -3.90
C PHE A 112 9.75 -8.63 -4.57
N ILE A 113 9.34 -9.74 -3.97
CA ILE A 113 9.41 -11.06 -4.61
C ILE A 113 8.01 -11.46 -5.06
N SER A 114 7.80 -11.60 -6.36
CA SER A 114 6.53 -12.00 -6.95
C SER A 114 6.75 -13.17 -7.90
N ASN A 115 6.11 -14.30 -7.58
CA ASN A 115 6.25 -15.58 -8.30
C ASN A 115 7.72 -15.96 -8.50
N GLY A 116 8.50 -15.97 -7.42
CA GLY A 116 9.94 -16.28 -7.42
C GLY A 116 10.87 -15.19 -7.97
N ALA A 117 10.34 -14.24 -8.75
CA ALA A 117 11.11 -13.17 -9.36
C ALA A 117 11.20 -11.94 -8.46
N GLU A 118 12.38 -11.35 -8.38
CA GLU A 118 12.59 -10.06 -7.71
C GLU A 118 12.18 -8.92 -8.65
N ARG A 119 11.33 -8.02 -8.15
CA ARG A 119 10.70 -6.92 -8.88
C ARG A 119 10.85 -5.61 -8.11
N VAL A 120 10.83 -4.51 -8.84
CA VAL A 120 10.90 -3.15 -8.30
C VAL A 120 9.70 -2.37 -8.81
N ILE A 121 9.08 -1.60 -7.91
CA ILE A 121 8.06 -0.61 -8.28
C ILE A 121 8.79 0.69 -8.60
N VAL A 122 8.58 1.22 -9.81
CA VAL A 122 9.25 2.44 -10.27
C VAL A 122 8.32 3.63 -10.05
N SER A 123 8.86 4.70 -9.46
CA SER A 123 8.13 5.96 -9.29
C SER A 123 7.81 6.57 -10.65
N GLN A 124 6.53 6.87 -10.86
CA GLN A 124 6.05 7.49 -12.09
C GLN A 124 5.94 9.00 -11.92
N LEU A 125 6.37 9.76 -12.93
CA LEU A 125 6.09 11.19 -13.02
C LEU A 125 4.74 11.40 -13.71
N VAL A 126 3.80 11.99 -12.98
CA VAL A 126 2.48 12.40 -13.46
C VAL A 126 2.28 13.89 -13.21
N ARG A 127 1.43 14.53 -14.02
CA ARG A 127 1.05 15.92 -13.75
C ARG A 127 0.14 15.95 -12.54
N SER A 128 0.39 16.87 -11.61
CA SER A 128 -0.49 17.06 -10.46
C SER A 128 -1.90 17.46 -10.94
N PRO A 129 -2.96 16.98 -10.29
CA PRO A 129 -4.30 17.51 -10.53
C PRO A 129 -4.34 19.03 -10.31
N GLY A 130 -4.94 19.79 -11.23
CA GLY A 130 -4.98 21.25 -11.14
C GLY A 130 -5.43 21.92 -12.44
N VAL A 131 -5.57 23.25 -12.39
CA VAL A 131 -5.90 24.07 -13.57
C VAL A 131 -4.61 24.49 -14.26
N PHE A 132 -4.51 24.21 -15.56
CA PHE A 132 -3.37 24.58 -16.39
C PHE A 132 -3.84 25.41 -17.58
N TYR A 133 -3.08 26.45 -17.91
CA TYR A 133 -3.32 27.26 -19.11
C TYR A 133 -2.38 26.79 -20.23
N ALA A 134 -2.93 26.58 -21.42
CA ALA A 134 -2.16 26.30 -22.62
C ALA A 134 -2.54 27.33 -23.69
N SER A 135 -1.53 27.91 -24.36
CA SER A 135 -1.73 28.77 -25.53
C SER A 135 -1.30 27.98 -26.76
N SER A 136 -2.24 27.73 -27.67
CA SER A 136 -1.92 27.23 -29.02
C SER A 136 -1.61 28.42 -29.92
N LYS A 137 -0.50 28.37 -30.67
CA LYS A 137 -0.33 29.27 -31.81
C LYS A 137 -1.33 28.88 -32.89
N ASP A 138 -2.15 29.84 -33.34
CA ASP A 138 -2.90 29.69 -34.59
C ASP A 138 -1.90 29.47 -35.74
N ARG A 139 -2.22 28.50 -36.61
CA ARG A 139 -1.37 28.00 -37.68
C ARG A 139 -1.54 28.81 -38.96
#